data_AF-A0A258ZP04-F1
#
_entry.id   AF-A0A258ZP04-F1
#
_cell.length_a   1.000
_cell.length_b   1.000
_cell.length_c   1.000
_cell.angle_alpha   90.00
_cell.angle_beta   90.00
_cell.angle_gamma   90.00
#
_symmetry.space_group_name_H-M   'P 1'
#
loop_
_entity.id
_entity.type
_entity.pdbx_description
1 polymer ?
#
loop_
_entity_poly.entity_id
_entity_poly.type
_entity_poly.pdbx_seq_one_letter_code
_entity_poly.pdbx_strand_id
1 'polypeptide(L)'
;MKDTSVESFSHSAASRVADGQSIQAGSLHVGSLSDPTSDLEIFSKEVLNALISDNLPPTPNNFSLYFDRILEEKSESLRRQIGSILEMEDTNEDEQNLELEKTLKQGFSSVKSILQLSATLYKNMTLMEKILEKRRDEIKNIPSLDAAEQVLHSLTDDVSKLSGILNKQVTHMKVLYGETATIVKQVENETIFDNQYGVYNKRYLLNKLKQESNLIEEFHHKSSLIMVQLSNATIAL
;
A
#
# COMPACT_ATOMS: atom_id res chain seq x y z
N MET A 1 -12.80 31.47 -37.65
CA MET A 1 -12.92 32.88 -37.22
C MET A 1 -14.23 32.97 -36.45
N LYS A 2 -14.18 33.18 -35.12
CA LYS A 2 -14.50 34.45 -34.43
C LYS A 2 -15.92 34.93 -34.75
N ASP A 3 -16.76 35.43 -33.86
CA ASP A 3 -16.81 35.77 -32.43
C ASP A 3 -18.31 36.15 -32.32
N THR A 4 -19.10 35.59 -31.39
CA THR A 4 -19.47 36.24 -30.12
C THR A 4 -20.54 37.33 -30.23
N SER A 5 -21.57 37.15 -29.38
CA SER A 5 -22.42 38.17 -28.72
C SER A 5 -23.85 38.28 -29.25
N VAL A 6 -24.89 38.57 -28.46
CA VAL A 6 -25.17 38.69 -27.01
C VAL A 6 -26.69 38.82 -27.03
N GLU A 7 -27.45 38.11 -26.21
CA GLU A 7 -28.80 38.57 -25.85
C GLU A 7 -29.07 38.43 -24.35
N SER A 8 -29.13 39.59 -23.74
CA SER A 8 -29.68 39.93 -22.43
C SER A 8 -31.20 39.78 -22.42
N PHE A 9 -31.77 39.15 -21.39
CA PHE A 9 -33.14 39.47 -20.97
C PHE A 9 -33.27 39.38 -19.44
N SER A 10 -33.66 40.51 -18.86
CA SER A 10 -34.13 40.67 -17.49
C SER A 10 -35.58 41.19 -17.51
N HIS A 11 -36.24 41.02 -16.35
CA HIS A 11 -37.63 41.31 -15.97
C HIS A 11 -38.65 40.19 -16.22
N SER A 12 -39.60 39.90 -15.34
CA SER A 12 -39.82 40.14 -13.90
C SER A 12 -41.21 39.54 -13.59
N ALA A 13 -41.32 38.88 -12.43
CA ALA A 13 -42.52 38.70 -11.60
C ALA A 13 -43.79 38.04 -12.19
N ALA A 14 -44.09 36.84 -11.70
CA ALA A 14 -45.45 36.48 -11.28
C ALA A 14 -45.38 35.59 -10.03
N SER A 15 -45.79 36.17 -8.91
CA SER A 15 -45.94 35.57 -7.60
C SER A 15 -47.11 34.58 -7.58
N ARG A 16 -46.89 33.38 -7.02
CA ARG A 16 -47.95 32.57 -6.38
C ARG A 16 -47.43 31.97 -5.09
N VAL A 17 -47.92 32.55 -4.00
CA VAL A 17 -47.75 32.15 -2.60
C VAL A 17 -48.63 30.91 -2.35
N ALA A 18 -48.03 29.87 -1.78
CA ALA A 18 -48.73 28.83 -1.02
C ALA A 18 -47.75 28.21 0.00
N ASP A 19 -48.00 28.57 1.26
CA ASP A 19 -47.79 27.77 2.48
C ASP A 19 -46.38 27.26 2.83
N GLY A 20 -45.63 28.14 3.49
CA GLY A 20 -45.48 28.00 4.95
C GLY A 20 -44.75 26.78 5.51
N GLN A 21 -43.49 26.56 5.13
CA GLN A 21 -42.48 26.04 6.07
C GLN A 21 -41.16 26.78 5.83
N SER A 22 -40.83 27.68 6.75
CA SER A 22 -39.54 28.34 6.81
C SER A 22 -38.46 27.28 7.02
N ILE A 23 -37.63 27.04 6.01
CA ILE A 23 -36.35 26.37 6.21
C ILE A 23 -35.49 27.35 7.02
N GLN A 24 -35.48 27.17 8.34
CA GLN A 24 -34.44 27.72 9.19
C GLN A 24 -33.12 27.21 8.62
N ALA A 25 -32.31 28.13 8.10
CA ALA A 25 -30.89 27.90 7.92
C ALA A 25 -30.36 27.46 9.29
N GLY A 26 -30.12 26.17 9.44
CA GLY A 26 -29.45 25.61 10.60
C GLY A 26 -28.07 26.23 10.65
N SER A 27 -27.94 27.30 11.44
CA SER A 27 -26.67 27.69 12.02
C SER A 27 -26.09 26.40 12.61
N LEU A 28 -24.96 25.96 12.06
CA LEU A 28 -24.11 24.99 12.72
C LEU A 28 -23.74 25.63 14.05
N HIS A 29 -24.52 25.35 15.08
CA HIS A 29 -24.14 25.63 16.44
C HIS A 29 -22.92 24.73 16.65
N VAL A 30 -21.74 25.32 16.56
CA VAL A 30 -20.50 24.74 17.08
C VAL A 30 -20.81 24.53 18.56
N GLY A 31 -21.35 23.36 18.88
CA GLY A 31 -21.67 22.96 20.23
C GLY A 31 -20.40 23.21 21.03
N SER A 32 -20.51 24.08 22.03
CA SER A 32 -19.45 24.50 22.94
C SER A 32 -18.36 23.43 23.03
N LEU A 33 -17.28 23.60 22.26
CA LEU A 33 -16.05 22.86 22.51
C LEU A 33 -15.74 23.19 23.98
N SER A 34 -15.77 22.17 24.83
CA SER A 34 -15.41 22.31 26.23
C SER A 34 -14.09 23.06 26.33
N ASP A 35 -13.94 23.91 27.34
CA ASP A 35 -12.71 24.67 27.55
C ASP A 35 -11.48 23.75 27.42
N PRO A 36 -10.42 24.19 26.72
CA PRO A 36 -9.25 23.36 26.45
C PRO A 36 -8.69 22.84 27.78
N THR A 37 -8.68 21.52 27.93
CA THR A 37 -8.34 20.82 29.17
C THR A 37 -6.88 20.40 29.23
N SER A 38 -6.21 20.34 28.07
CA SER A 38 -4.80 19.95 27.95
C SER A 38 -3.91 21.15 27.60
N ASP A 39 -2.68 21.16 28.11
CA ASP A 39 -1.68 22.21 27.83
C ASP A 39 -1.42 22.37 26.32
N LEU A 40 -1.52 21.28 25.55
CA LEU A 40 -1.42 21.31 24.08
C LEU A 40 -2.61 22.01 23.43
N GLU A 41 -3.82 21.84 23.95
CA GLU A 41 -5.04 22.49 23.41
C GLU A 41 -5.02 24.00 23.69
N ILE A 42 -4.54 24.39 24.88
CA ILE A 42 -4.33 25.80 25.26
C ILE A 42 -3.28 26.43 24.34
N PHE A 43 -2.16 25.73 24.11
CA PHE A 43 -1.10 26.18 23.20
C PHE A 43 -1.60 26.29 21.76
N SER A 44 -2.31 25.29 21.25
CA SER A 44 -2.86 25.29 19.89
C SER A 44 -3.85 26.44 19.67
N LYS A 45 -4.66 26.77 20.69
CA LYS A 45 -5.55 27.93 20.68
C LYS A 45 -4.78 29.25 20.64
N GLU A 46 -3.66 29.35 21.35
CA GLU A 46 -2.77 30.51 21.30
C GLU A 46 -2.18 30.73 19.90
N VAL A 47 -1.70 29.66 19.27
CA VAL A 47 -1.18 29.68 17.89
C VAL A 47 -2.26 30.14 16.90
N LEU A 48 -3.49 29.62 17.02
CA LEU A 48 -4.62 30.06 16.20
C LEU A 48 -4.95 31.53 16.39
N ASN A 49 -4.97 32.01 17.64
CA ASN A 49 -5.26 33.41 17.93
C ASN A 49 -4.17 34.34 17.37
N ALA A 50 -2.90 33.92 17.41
CA ALA A 50 -1.78 34.66 16.82
C ALA A 50 -1.90 34.76 15.30
N LEU A 51 -2.26 33.66 14.61
CA LEU A 51 -2.51 33.66 13.17
C LEU A 51 -3.66 34.59 12.78
N ILE A 52 -4.75 34.57 13.55
CA ILE A 52 -5.91 35.44 13.33
C ILE A 52 -5.53 36.91 13.56
N SER A 53 -4.76 37.19 14.61
CA SER A 53 -4.24 38.54 14.92
C SER A 53 -3.39 39.09 13.78
N ASP A 54 -2.57 38.24 13.16
CA ASP A 54 -1.68 38.62 12.07
C ASP A 54 -2.38 38.62 10.68
N ASN A 55 -3.71 38.43 10.65
CA ASN A 55 -4.54 38.33 9.44
C ASN A 55 -4.08 37.25 8.44
N LEU A 56 -3.43 36.19 8.93
CA LEU A 56 -3.09 35.03 8.09
C LEU A 56 -4.23 33.99 8.11
N PRO A 57 -4.56 33.39 6.95
CA PRO A 57 -5.47 32.26 6.95
C PRO A 57 -4.80 31.07 7.69
N PRO A 58 -5.54 30.36 8.58
CA PRO A 58 -5.04 29.19 9.29
C PRO A 58 -4.98 27.98 8.35
N THR A 59 -4.14 28.06 7.32
CA THR A 59 -3.79 26.91 6.48
C THR A 59 -2.82 26.01 7.24
N PRO A 60 -2.78 24.70 6.95
CA PRO A 60 -1.86 23.77 7.63
C PRO A 60 -0.41 24.24 7.63
N ASN A 61 0.07 24.78 6.49
CA ASN A 61 1.42 25.30 6.35
C ASN A 61 1.68 26.54 7.23
N ASN A 62 0.73 27.49 7.26
CA ASN A 62 0.88 28.69 8.10
C ASN A 62 0.78 28.34 9.59
N PHE A 63 -0.09 27.40 9.94
CA PHE A 63 -0.22 26.90 11.30
C PHE A 63 1.06 26.23 11.78
N SER A 64 1.65 25.33 10.99
CA SER A 64 2.93 24.67 11.34
C SER A 64 4.04 25.68 11.61
N LEU A 65 4.22 26.68 10.73
CA LEU A 65 5.27 27.69 10.90
C LEU A 65 5.07 28.53 12.17
N TYR A 66 3.83 28.89 12.49
CA TYR A 66 3.52 29.64 13.71
C TYR A 66 3.58 28.77 14.96
N PHE A 67 3.21 27.51 14.85
CA PHE A 67 3.32 26.51 15.90
C PHE A 67 4.79 26.40 16.32
N ASP A 68 5.71 26.17 15.38
CA ASP A 68 7.14 26.06 15.65
C ASP A 68 7.71 27.36 16.23
N ARG A 69 7.37 28.52 15.62
CA ARG A 69 7.83 29.83 16.08
C ARG A 69 7.41 30.13 17.52
N ILE A 70 6.13 29.92 17.84
CA ILE A 70 5.59 30.22 19.17
C ILE A 70 6.07 29.15 20.18
N LEU A 71 6.29 27.90 19.73
CA LEU A 71 6.83 26.82 20.56
C LEU A 71 8.26 27.12 21.03
N GLU A 72 9.09 27.76 20.20
CA GLU A 72 10.45 28.17 20.56
C GLU A 72 10.48 29.13 21.76
N GLU A 73 9.46 29.97 21.92
CA GLU A 73 9.32 30.96 22.99
C GLU A 73 8.76 30.37 24.32
N LYS A 74 8.31 29.11 24.30
CA LYS A 74 7.73 28.44 25.48
C LYS A 74 8.79 27.80 26.38
N SER A 75 8.36 27.40 27.58
CA SER A 75 9.23 26.71 28.53
C SER A 75 9.79 25.41 27.97
N GLU A 76 11.01 25.06 28.39
CA GLU A 76 11.67 23.81 27.97
C GLU A 76 10.84 22.58 28.33
N SER A 77 10.10 22.62 29.45
CA SER A 77 9.19 21.54 29.87
C SER A 77 8.07 21.31 28.86
N LEU A 78 7.42 22.39 28.39
CA LEU A 78 6.32 22.31 27.44
C LEU A 78 6.81 21.87 26.06
N ARG A 79 7.98 22.37 25.63
CA ARG A 79 8.63 21.94 24.38
C ARG A 79 8.95 20.45 24.38
N ARG A 80 9.47 19.91 25.49
CA ARG A 80 9.76 18.47 25.60
C ARG A 80 8.48 17.63 25.58
N GLN A 81 7.43 18.09 26.26
CA GLN A 81 6.14 17.41 26.27
C GLN A 81 5.50 17.38 24.88
N ILE A 82 5.48 18.52 24.17
CA ILE A 82 4.97 18.61 22.80
C ILE A 82 5.86 17.83 21.81
N GLY A 83 7.18 17.85 22.00
CA GLY A 83 8.10 17.03 21.21
C GLY A 83 7.81 15.53 21.37
N SER A 84 7.57 15.06 22.58
CA SER A 84 7.18 13.66 22.85
C SER A 84 5.86 13.30 22.16
N ILE A 85 4.87 14.21 22.15
CA ILE A 85 3.60 14.01 21.44
C ILE A 85 3.84 13.83 19.95
N LEU A 86 4.60 14.74 19.33
CA LEU A 86 4.88 14.69 17.91
C LEU A 86 5.68 13.44 17.54
N GLU A 87 6.64 13.01 18.36
CA GLU A 87 7.39 11.77 18.15
C GLU A 87 6.53 10.51 18.30
N MET A 88 5.48 10.54 19.13
CA MET A 88 4.53 9.43 19.29
C MET A 88 3.47 9.40 18.20
N GLU A 89 3.11 10.56 17.63
CA GLU A 89 2.22 10.70 16.48
C GLU A 89 2.92 10.43 15.15
N ASP A 90 4.23 10.70 15.05
CA ASP A 90 5.03 10.46 13.86
C ASP A 90 5.16 8.96 13.62
N THR A 91 4.28 8.46 12.78
CA THR A 91 4.31 7.08 12.34
C THR A 91 5.34 6.99 11.21
N ASN A 92 6.36 6.14 11.37
CA ASN A 92 7.34 5.78 10.32
C ASN A 92 6.69 5.06 9.11
N GLU A 93 5.55 5.55 8.62
CA GLU A 93 4.77 4.99 7.51
C GLU A 93 5.57 5.05 6.21
N ASP A 94 6.34 6.12 5.98
CA ASP A 94 7.21 6.24 4.79
C ASP A 94 8.32 5.18 4.77
N GLU A 95 8.95 4.92 5.91
CA GLU A 95 10.02 3.91 6.03
C GLU A 95 9.44 2.49 5.88
N GLN A 96 8.28 2.22 6.49
CA GLN A 96 7.56 0.96 6.32
C GLN A 96 7.10 0.74 4.88
N ASN A 97 6.60 1.79 4.21
CA ASN A 97 6.21 1.73 2.80
C ASN A 97 7.42 1.48 1.89
N LEU A 98 8.57 2.11 2.18
CA LEU A 98 9.81 1.91 1.44
C LEU A 98 10.33 0.47 1.59
N GLU A 99 10.31 -0.09 2.81
CA GLU A 99 10.69 -1.49 3.06
C GLU A 99 9.76 -2.46 2.34
N LEU A 100 8.45 -2.22 2.40
CA LEU A 100 7.46 -3.02 1.67
C LEU A 100 7.69 -2.97 0.16
N GLU A 101 7.95 -1.78 -0.39
CA GLU A 101 8.22 -1.60 -1.82
C GLU A 101 9.50 -2.35 -2.24
N LYS A 102 10.55 -2.29 -1.43
CA LYS A 102 11.81 -3.01 -1.69
C LYS A 102 11.58 -4.52 -1.69
N THR A 103 10.85 -5.02 -0.70
CA THR A 103 10.49 -6.44 -0.56
C THR A 103 9.65 -6.91 -1.74
N LEU A 104 8.66 -6.12 -2.17
CA LEU A 104 7.86 -6.38 -3.37
C LEU A 104 8.71 -6.43 -4.65
N LYS A 105 9.60 -5.44 -4.86
CA LYS A 105 10.50 -5.42 -6.02
C LYS A 105 11.39 -6.67 -6.07
N GLN A 106 11.89 -7.11 -4.91
CA GLN A 106 12.67 -8.34 -4.82
C GLN A 106 11.82 -9.57 -5.19
N GLY A 107 10.58 -9.66 -4.71
CA GLY A 107 9.64 -10.72 -5.09
C GLY A 107 9.37 -10.76 -6.60
N PHE A 108 9.13 -9.61 -7.23
CA PHE A 108 8.96 -9.53 -8.69
C PHE A 108 10.21 -9.98 -9.45
N SER A 109 11.41 -9.66 -8.95
CA SER A 109 12.67 -10.11 -9.54
C SER A 109 12.81 -11.64 -9.48
N SER A 110 12.45 -12.25 -8.35
CA SER A 110 12.47 -13.71 -8.19
C SER A 110 11.48 -14.40 -9.12
N VAL A 111 10.24 -13.90 -9.24
CA VAL A 111 9.24 -14.42 -10.20
C VAL A 111 9.73 -14.31 -11.64
N LYS A 112 10.31 -13.16 -12.01
CA LYS A 112 10.90 -12.95 -13.35
C LYS A 112 12.03 -13.95 -13.62
N SER A 113 12.86 -14.23 -12.63
CA SER A 113 13.95 -15.20 -12.73
C SER A 113 13.41 -16.62 -12.92
N ILE A 114 12.34 -17.01 -12.21
CA ILE A 114 11.66 -18.31 -12.40
C ILE A 114 11.12 -18.44 -13.83
N LEU A 115 10.49 -17.39 -14.37
CA LEU A 115 9.98 -17.37 -15.75
C LEU A 115 11.12 -17.51 -16.77
N GLN A 116 12.24 -16.83 -16.56
CA GLN A 116 13.42 -16.95 -17.42
C GLN A 116 14.05 -18.35 -17.35
N LEU A 117 14.15 -18.95 -16.17
CA LEU A 117 14.59 -20.34 -16.02
C LEU A 117 13.64 -21.30 -16.73
N SER A 118 12.33 -21.11 -16.61
CA SER A 118 11.32 -21.93 -17.28
C SER A 118 11.46 -21.86 -18.81
N ALA A 119 11.65 -20.67 -19.36
CA ALA A 119 11.89 -20.48 -20.80
C ALA A 119 13.20 -21.16 -21.26
N THR A 120 14.25 -21.09 -20.45
CA THR A 120 15.53 -21.75 -20.73
C THR A 120 15.39 -23.27 -20.68
N LEU A 121 14.64 -23.79 -19.70
CA LEU A 121 14.36 -25.20 -19.55
C LEU A 121 13.57 -25.75 -20.75
N TYR A 122 12.58 -24.99 -21.23
CA TYR A 122 11.84 -25.31 -22.46
C TYR A 122 12.74 -25.36 -23.71
N LYS A 123 13.63 -24.36 -23.89
CA LYS A 123 14.61 -24.37 -24.98
C LYS A 123 15.53 -25.58 -24.92
N ASN A 124 15.98 -25.96 -23.72
CA ASN A 124 16.84 -27.12 -23.49
C ASN A 124 16.11 -28.44 -23.80
N MET A 125 14.84 -28.57 -23.43
CA MET A 125 14.02 -29.73 -23.81
C MET A 125 13.81 -29.82 -25.34
N THR A 126 13.54 -28.69 -26.00
CA THR A 126 13.41 -28.66 -27.47
C THR A 126 14.73 -29.06 -28.16
N LEU A 127 15.88 -28.66 -27.61
CA LEU A 127 17.18 -29.08 -28.12
C LEU A 127 17.39 -30.59 -27.93
N MET A 128 16.95 -31.15 -26.80
CA MET A 128 16.99 -32.59 -26.53
C MET A 128 16.17 -33.38 -27.54
N GLU A 129 14.95 -32.94 -27.87
CA GLU A 129 14.13 -33.55 -28.92
C GLU A 129 14.86 -33.56 -30.28
N LYS A 130 15.50 -32.44 -30.66
CA LYS A 130 16.28 -32.37 -31.90
C LYS A 130 17.50 -33.30 -31.92
N ILE A 131 18.19 -33.42 -30.78
CA ILE A 131 19.33 -34.35 -30.64
C ILE A 131 18.83 -35.79 -30.78
N LEU A 132 17.73 -36.15 -30.10
CA LEU A 132 17.12 -37.47 -30.19
C LEU A 132 16.69 -37.82 -31.62
N GLU A 133 16.05 -36.90 -32.34
CA GLU A 133 15.65 -37.10 -33.74
C GLU A 133 16.89 -37.31 -34.63
N LYS A 134 17.94 -36.51 -34.45
CA LYS A 134 19.21 -36.65 -35.19
C LYS A 134 19.87 -38.02 -34.95
N ARG A 135 19.98 -38.45 -33.69
CA ARG A 135 20.56 -39.75 -33.34
C ARG A 135 19.71 -40.92 -33.87
N ARG A 136 18.38 -40.78 -33.84
CA ARG A 136 17.45 -41.73 -34.43
C ARG A 136 17.68 -41.89 -35.94
N ASP A 137 17.89 -40.78 -36.65
CA ASP A 137 18.17 -40.81 -38.09
C ASP A 137 19.56 -41.35 -38.42
N GLU A 138 20.57 -41.06 -37.59
CA GLU A 138 21.91 -41.66 -37.67
C GLU A 138 21.81 -43.20 -37.57
N ILE A 139 20.99 -43.73 -36.65
CA ILE A 139 20.77 -45.18 -36.44
C ILE A 139 20.15 -45.88 -37.65
N LYS A 140 19.28 -45.21 -38.42
CA LYS A 140 18.61 -45.83 -39.58
C LYS A 140 19.57 -46.27 -40.70
N ASN A 141 20.74 -45.64 -40.81
CA ASN A 141 21.67 -45.83 -41.91
C ASN A 141 23.02 -46.46 -41.47
N ILE A 142 23.06 -47.12 -40.32
CA ILE A 142 24.30 -47.68 -39.78
C ILE A 142 24.64 -49.01 -40.46
N PRO A 143 25.87 -49.18 -40.99
CA PRO A 143 26.27 -50.38 -41.74
C PRO A 143 26.67 -51.58 -40.85
N SER A 144 26.93 -51.37 -39.55
CA SER A 144 27.39 -52.42 -38.63
C SER A 144 26.85 -52.25 -37.20
N LEU A 145 26.77 -53.36 -36.46
CA LEU A 145 26.34 -53.37 -35.06
C LEU A 145 27.25 -52.53 -34.15
N ASP A 146 28.55 -52.52 -34.43
CA ASP A 146 29.58 -51.82 -33.67
C ASP A 146 29.42 -50.29 -33.76
N ALA A 147 29.09 -49.79 -34.95
CA ALA A 147 28.79 -48.37 -35.16
C ALA A 147 27.46 -47.96 -34.50
N ALA A 148 26.51 -48.89 -34.35
CA ALA A 148 25.25 -48.63 -33.64
C ALA A 148 25.47 -48.53 -32.12
N GLU A 149 26.34 -49.38 -31.55
CA GLU A 149 26.74 -49.25 -30.14
C GLU A 149 27.41 -47.91 -29.85
N GLN A 150 28.32 -47.43 -30.72
CA GLN A 150 28.94 -46.11 -30.54
C GLN A 150 27.93 -44.96 -30.53
N VAL A 151 26.96 -44.96 -31.44
CA VAL A 151 25.90 -43.93 -31.48
C VAL A 151 25.02 -43.99 -30.23
N LEU A 152 24.69 -45.19 -29.75
CA LEU A 152 23.91 -45.39 -28.53
C LEU A 152 24.69 -44.92 -27.28
N HIS A 153 25.99 -45.19 -27.22
CA HIS A 153 26.84 -44.75 -26.13
C HIS A 153 26.95 -43.22 -26.08
N SER A 154 27.15 -42.58 -27.24
CA SER A 154 27.15 -41.11 -27.34
C SER A 154 25.80 -40.50 -26.97
N LEU A 155 24.68 -41.12 -27.35
CA LEU A 155 23.35 -40.66 -26.96
C LEU A 155 23.14 -40.75 -25.45
N THR A 156 23.61 -41.83 -24.82
CA THR A 156 23.54 -42.03 -23.37
C THR A 156 24.32 -40.94 -22.62
N ASP A 157 25.49 -40.56 -23.14
CA ASP A 157 26.29 -39.46 -22.59
C ASP A 157 25.59 -38.10 -22.75
N ASP A 158 25.00 -37.83 -23.93
CA ASP A 158 24.27 -36.59 -24.22
C ASP A 158 23.04 -36.45 -23.30
N VAL A 159 22.26 -37.52 -23.12
CA VAL A 159 21.10 -37.57 -22.20
C VAL A 159 21.54 -37.38 -20.75
N SER A 160 22.64 -38.00 -20.34
CA SER A 160 23.17 -37.87 -18.97
C SER A 160 23.61 -36.44 -18.65
N LYS A 161 24.31 -35.78 -19.58
CA LYS A 161 24.70 -34.36 -19.43
C LYS A 161 23.49 -33.45 -19.34
N LEU A 162 22.49 -33.66 -20.21
CA LEU A 162 21.23 -32.90 -20.20
C LEU A 162 20.43 -33.09 -18.92
N SER A 163 20.33 -34.32 -18.42
CA SER A 163 19.70 -34.64 -17.13
C SER A 163 20.39 -33.88 -15.98
N GLY A 164 21.72 -33.81 -15.99
CA GLY A 164 22.48 -32.99 -15.03
C GLY A 164 22.16 -31.50 -15.10
N ILE A 165 22.02 -30.94 -16.31
CA ILE A 165 21.63 -29.53 -16.51
C ILE A 165 20.21 -29.28 -16.02
N LEU A 166 19.27 -30.15 -16.38
CA LEU A 166 17.86 -30.08 -15.97
C LEU A 166 17.71 -30.12 -14.45
N ASN A 167 18.38 -31.05 -13.78
CA ASN A 167 18.35 -31.14 -12.32
C ASN A 167 18.87 -29.87 -11.63
N LYS A 168 19.94 -29.26 -12.16
CA LYS A 168 20.46 -27.98 -11.64
C LYS A 168 19.45 -26.85 -11.83
N GLN A 169 18.84 -26.75 -13.01
CA GLN A 169 17.83 -25.72 -13.31
C GLN A 169 16.57 -25.87 -12.46
N VAL A 170 16.06 -27.09 -12.30
CA VAL A 170 14.90 -27.39 -11.43
C VAL A 170 15.22 -27.06 -9.97
N THR A 171 16.42 -27.40 -9.49
CA THR A 171 16.85 -27.08 -8.12
C THR A 171 16.88 -25.56 -7.92
N HIS A 172 17.43 -24.81 -8.87
CA HIS A 172 17.47 -23.36 -8.80
C HIS A 172 16.06 -22.74 -8.82
N MET A 173 15.14 -23.25 -9.64
CA MET A 173 13.72 -22.85 -9.61
C MET A 173 13.08 -23.10 -8.23
N LYS A 174 13.35 -24.24 -7.59
CA LYS A 174 12.82 -24.55 -6.25
C LYS A 174 13.29 -23.53 -5.21
N VAL A 175 14.56 -23.13 -5.26
CA VAL A 175 15.12 -22.11 -4.35
C VAL A 175 14.41 -20.78 -4.56
N LEU A 176 14.35 -20.28 -5.80
CA LEU A 176 13.68 -19.01 -6.12
C LEU A 176 12.19 -19.02 -5.74
N TYR A 177 11.51 -20.15 -5.92
CA TYR A 177 10.11 -20.30 -5.51
C TYR A 177 9.96 -20.21 -3.98
N GLY A 178 10.84 -20.87 -3.23
CA GLY A 178 10.86 -20.78 -1.76
C GLY A 178 11.12 -19.35 -1.26
N GLU A 179 12.07 -18.65 -1.87
CA GLU A 179 12.34 -17.24 -1.57
C GLU A 179 11.12 -16.37 -1.88
N THR A 180 10.52 -16.54 -3.05
CA THR A 180 9.30 -15.80 -3.44
C THR A 180 8.15 -16.05 -2.49
N ALA A 181 7.91 -17.30 -2.09
CA ALA A 181 6.86 -17.65 -1.14
C ALA A 181 7.10 -17.01 0.25
N THR A 182 8.36 -16.87 0.65
CA THR A 182 8.74 -16.18 1.89
C THR A 182 8.46 -14.68 1.78
N ILE A 183 8.85 -14.06 0.66
CA ILE A 183 8.58 -12.65 0.37
C ILE A 183 7.08 -12.37 0.37
N VAL A 184 6.26 -13.20 -0.29
CA VAL A 184 4.80 -13.03 -0.34
C VAL A 184 4.19 -13.09 1.05
N LYS A 185 4.63 -14.03 1.89
CA LYS A 185 4.18 -14.10 3.30
C LYS A 185 4.59 -12.88 4.11
N GLN A 186 5.80 -12.35 3.87
CA GLN A 186 6.26 -11.16 4.55
C GLN A 186 5.42 -9.94 4.15
N VAL A 187 5.18 -9.77 2.84
CA VAL A 187 4.28 -8.73 2.32
C VAL A 187 2.89 -8.85 2.95
N GLU A 188 2.28 -10.04 2.96
CA GLU A 188 0.97 -10.26 3.58
C GLU A 188 0.95 -9.83 5.05
N ASN A 189 1.99 -10.17 5.81
CA ASN A 189 2.13 -9.79 7.21
C ASN A 189 2.36 -8.29 7.41
N GLU A 190 3.03 -7.62 6.49
CA GLU A 190 3.33 -6.18 6.57
C GLU A 190 2.20 -5.32 6.03
N THR A 191 1.38 -5.84 5.09
CA THR A 191 0.26 -5.11 4.51
C THR A 191 -0.73 -4.65 5.58
N ILE A 192 -1.23 -3.43 5.42
CA ILE A 192 -2.24 -2.82 6.30
C ILE A 192 -3.66 -2.93 5.75
N PHE A 193 -3.79 -3.43 4.51
CA PHE A 193 -5.02 -3.38 3.73
C PHE A 193 -5.60 -4.77 3.52
N ASP A 194 -6.91 -4.89 3.72
CA ASP A 194 -7.71 -6.06 3.37
C ASP A 194 -8.30 -5.88 1.96
N ASN A 195 -7.82 -6.68 1.02
CA ASN A 195 -8.24 -6.59 -0.38
C ASN A 195 -9.66 -7.11 -0.63
N GLN A 196 -10.24 -7.93 0.25
CA GLN A 196 -11.59 -8.47 0.06
C GLN A 196 -12.66 -7.40 0.29
N TYR A 197 -12.45 -6.56 1.31
CA TYR A 197 -13.42 -5.54 1.72
C TYR A 197 -12.99 -4.12 1.36
N GLY A 198 -11.75 -3.93 0.92
CA GLY A 198 -11.23 -2.61 0.53
C GLY A 198 -10.99 -1.70 1.74
N VAL A 199 -10.76 -2.26 2.92
CA VAL A 199 -10.60 -1.54 4.19
C VAL A 199 -9.31 -1.94 4.89
N TYR A 200 -8.91 -1.20 5.93
CA TYR A 200 -7.77 -1.60 6.74
C TYR A 200 -8.03 -2.94 7.44
N ASN A 201 -6.98 -3.76 7.53
CA ASN A 201 -7.10 -5.06 8.17
C ASN A 201 -7.20 -4.94 9.70
N LYS A 202 -7.68 -6.02 10.33
CA LYS A 202 -7.87 -6.07 11.79
C LYS A 202 -6.58 -5.80 12.56
N ARG A 203 -5.43 -6.29 12.08
CA ARG A 203 -4.13 -6.12 12.74
C ARG A 203 -3.76 -4.64 12.82
N TYR A 204 -3.90 -3.92 11.71
CA TYR A 204 -3.64 -2.48 11.64
C TYR A 204 -4.59 -1.71 12.56
N LEU A 205 -5.89 -2.02 12.54
CA LEU A 205 -6.87 -1.40 13.44
C LEU A 205 -6.49 -1.61 14.92
N LEU A 206 -6.12 -2.82 15.32
CA LEU A 206 -5.71 -3.11 16.70
C LEU A 206 -4.43 -2.37 17.11
N ASN A 207 -3.47 -2.23 16.19
CA ASN A 207 -2.27 -1.42 16.45
C ASN A 207 -2.60 0.06 16.63
N LYS A 208 -3.44 0.64 15.76
CA LYS A 208 -3.87 2.04 15.90
C LYS A 208 -4.71 2.25 17.17
N LEU A 209 -5.58 1.31 17.55
CA LEU A 209 -6.31 1.37 18.82
C LEU A 209 -5.38 1.32 20.04
N LYS A 210 -4.30 0.55 19.98
CA LYS A 210 -3.30 0.52 21.05
C LYS A 210 -2.51 1.82 21.14
N GLN A 211 -2.10 2.37 20.00
CA GLN A 211 -1.46 3.70 19.94
C GLN A 211 -2.40 4.76 20.53
N GLU A 212 -3.65 4.79 20.09
CA GLU A 212 -4.67 5.71 20.59
C GLU A 212 -4.91 5.55 22.10
N SER A 213 -4.95 4.31 22.60
CA SER A 213 -5.06 4.04 24.04
C SER A 213 -3.91 4.65 24.84
N ASN A 214 -2.67 4.54 24.35
CA ASN A 214 -1.51 5.14 25.00
C ASN A 214 -1.60 6.67 24.99
N LEU A 215 -2.02 7.26 23.86
CA LEU A 215 -2.21 8.70 23.75
C LEU A 215 -3.31 9.19 24.72
N ILE A 216 -4.40 8.43 24.90
CA ILE A 216 -5.47 8.78 25.86
C ILE A 216 -4.95 8.74 27.31
N GLU A 217 -4.14 7.74 27.64
CA GLU A 217 -3.52 7.63 28.97
C GLU A 217 -2.61 8.82 29.28
N GLU A 218 -1.85 9.29 28.29
CA GLU A 218 -0.87 10.37 28.46
C GLU A 218 -1.48 11.77 28.33
N PHE A 219 -2.46 11.97 27.44
CA PHE A 219 -2.96 13.30 27.07
C PHE A 219 -4.43 13.55 27.44
N HIS A 220 -5.12 12.54 27.97
CA HIS A 220 -6.50 12.63 28.47
C HIS A 220 -7.52 13.19 27.46
N HIS A 221 -7.24 13.06 26.16
CA HIS A 221 -8.19 13.47 25.12
C HIS A 221 -9.33 12.46 24.96
N LYS A 222 -10.44 12.90 24.37
CA LYS A 222 -11.62 12.05 24.15
C LYS A 222 -11.56 11.42 22.76
N SER A 223 -11.59 10.10 22.71
CA SER A 223 -11.66 9.34 21.45
C SER A 223 -12.96 8.54 21.36
N SER A 224 -13.39 8.19 20.14
CA SER A 224 -14.66 7.49 19.89
C SER A 224 -14.47 6.38 18.85
N LEU A 225 -15.00 5.18 19.16
CA LEU A 225 -14.98 4.03 18.25
C LEU A 225 -16.39 3.67 17.83
N ILE A 226 -16.64 3.63 16.51
CA ILE A 226 -17.91 3.19 15.95
C ILE A 226 -17.75 1.78 15.42
N MET A 227 -18.56 0.84 15.92
CA MET A 227 -18.67 -0.49 15.35
C MET A 227 -19.98 -0.63 14.59
N VAL A 228 -19.89 -1.10 13.35
CA VAL A 228 -21.04 -1.37 12.49
C VAL A 228 -21.08 -2.87 12.22
N GLN A 229 -22.23 -3.50 12.47
CA GLN A 229 -22.49 -4.89 12.15
C GLN A 229 -23.68 -4.97 11.20
N LEU A 230 -23.55 -5.76 10.13
CA LEU A 230 -24.66 -6.03 9.23
C LEU A 230 -25.70 -6.89 9.95
N SER A 231 -26.98 -6.54 9.79
CA SER A 231 -28.06 -7.34 10.37
C SER A 231 -28.20 -8.68 9.64
N ASN A 232 -28.36 -9.77 10.40
CA ASN A 232 -28.53 -11.13 9.87
C ASN A 232 -29.82 -11.29 9.04
N ALA A 233 -30.75 -10.32 9.09
CA ALA A 233 -31.99 -10.36 8.32
C ALA A 233 -31.79 -10.13 6.80
N THR A 234 -30.60 -9.70 6.39
CA THR A 234 -30.29 -9.32 5.01
C THR A 234 -29.48 -10.36 4.23
N ILE A 235 -29.03 -11.45 4.88
CA ILE A 235 -28.31 -12.56 4.24
C ILE A 235 -29.34 -13.64 3.86
N ALA A 236 -30.20 -13.31 2.91
CA ALA A 236 -31.12 -14.25 2.28
C ALA A 236 -31.00 -14.08 0.77
N LEU A 237 -29.89 -14.58 0.20
CA LEU A 237 -29.72 -14.86 -1.22
C LEU A 237 -28.82 -16.10 -1.37
#